data_AF-A0A8T4CI96-F1
#
_entry.id   AF-A0A8T4CI96-F1
#
_cell.length_a   1.000
_cell.length_b   1.000
_cell.length_c   1.000
_cell.angle_alpha   90.00
_cell.angle_beta   90.00
_cell.angle_gamma   90.00
#
_symmetry.space_group_name_H-M   'P 1'
#
loop_
_entity.id
_entity.type
_entity.pdbx_description
1 polymer ?
#
loop_
_entity_poly.entity_id
_entity_poly.type
_entity_poly.pdbx_seq_one_letter_code
_entity_poly.pdbx_strand_id
1 'polypeptide(L)'
;MKKEFIDYLESLNLSTDEIKRIEEIYAFYQSIELFGEIQDIFVKEYTTERGERIYENVVFFSENYVGESKDFTNTDKDNYDMDFIKNKIFHWSINKKNYIFGKSNIGSQLIVTSYLPNKLFLNLRASRSNCDHLYKIFNTYIVPNMEKE
;
A
#
# COMPACT_ATOMS: atom_id res chain seq x y z
N MET A 1 8.26 -4.57 -14.06
CA MET A 1 7.04 -4.61 -13.23
C MET A 1 5.91 -5.31 -14.01
N LYS A 2 4.88 -5.87 -13.36
CA LYS A 2 3.69 -6.42 -14.06
C LYS A 2 2.88 -5.29 -14.69
N LYS A 3 2.24 -5.52 -15.84
CA LYS A 3 1.42 -4.51 -16.55
C LYS A 3 0.30 -3.95 -15.67
N GLU A 4 -0.39 -4.82 -14.93
CA GLU A 4 -1.48 -4.42 -14.03
C GLU A 4 -1.04 -3.44 -12.93
N PHE A 5 0.23 -3.50 -12.51
CA PHE A 5 0.79 -2.54 -11.55
C PHE A 5 1.03 -1.19 -12.21
N ILE A 6 1.54 -1.18 -13.44
CA ILE A 6 1.73 0.06 -14.21
C ILE A 6 0.37 0.73 -14.46
N ASP A 7 -0.63 -0.02 -14.92
CA ASP A 7 -1.99 0.49 -15.16
C ASP A 7 -2.60 1.08 -13.86
N TYR A 8 -2.35 0.45 -12.70
CA TYR A 8 -2.74 0.99 -11.39
C TYR A 8 -2.03 2.31 -11.08
N LEU A 9 -0.70 2.39 -11.24
CA LEU A 9 0.07 3.59 -10.93
C LEU A 9 -0.33 4.77 -11.84
N GLU A 10 -0.55 4.51 -13.12
CA GLU A 10 -1.07 5.50 -14.07
C GLU A 10 -2.47 6.00 -13.67
N SER A 11 -3.34 5.11 -13.18
CA SER A 11 -4.68 5.49 -12.69
C SER A 11 -4.65 6.45 -11.50
N LEU A 12 -3.53 6.49 -10.77
CA LEU A 12 -3.33 7.44 -9.68
C LEU A 12 -2.90 8.83 -10.15
N ASN A 13 -2.49 8.97 -11.42
CA ASN A 13 -1.84 10.14 -12.01
C ASN A 13 -0.44 10.38 -11.43
N LEU A 14 0.35 9.31 -11.26
CA LEU A 14 1.78 9.43 -11.01
C LEU A 14 2.50 9.85 -12.30
N SER A 15 3.51 10.69 -12.15
CA SER A 15 4.40 11.09 -13.23
C SER A 15 5.30 9.93 -13.68
N THR A 16 5.87 10.05 -14.88
CA THR A 16 6.83 9.07 -15.41
C THR A 16 8.02 8.86 -14.48
N ASP A 17 8.52 9.92 -13.85
CA ASP A 17 9.66 9.84 -12.94
C ASP A 17 9.28 9.10 -11.64
N GLU A 18 8.09 9.34 -11.10
CA GLU A 18 7.58 8.60 -9.92
C GLU A 18 7.36 7.11 -10.25
N ILE A 19 6.81 6.79 -11.42
CA ILE A 19 6.63 5.39 -11.85
C ILE A 19 7.98 4.70 -12.02
N LYS A 20 8.95 5.35 -12.67
CA LYS A 20 10.31 4.83 -12.80
C LYS A 20 10.96 4.61 -11.44
N ARG A 21 10.74 5.53 -10.49
CA ARG A 21 11.22 5.37 -9.12
C ARG A 21 10.62 4.14 -8.46
N ILE A 22 9.31 3.92 -8.61
CA ILE A 22 8.63 2.71 -8.11
C ILE A 22 9.16 1.45 -8.80
N GLU A 23 9.57 1.50 -10.07
CA GLU A 23 10.22 0.38 -10.76
C GLU A 23 11.57 0.00 -10.13
N GLU A 24 12.38 0.98 -9.74
CA GLU A 24 13.64 0.74 -9.04
C GLU A 24 13.40 0.08 -7.68
N ILE A 25 12.41 0.57 -6.93
CA ILE A 25 12.02 -0.01 -5.63
C ILE A 25 11.47 -1.42 -5.80
N TYR A 26 10.64 -1.66 -6.83
CA TYR A 26 10.14 -2.97 -7.19
C TYR A 26 11.29 -3.94 -7.47
N ALA A 27 12.32 -3.50 -8.22
CA ALA A 27 13.50 -4.29 -8.51
C ALA A 27 14.31 -4.62 -7.25
N PHE A 28 14.40 -3.67 -6.30
CA PHE A 28 15.02 -3.92 -4.99
C PHE A 28 14.31 -5.05 -4.24
N TYR A 29 12.99 -4.98 -4.03
CA TYR A 29 12.28 -6.05 -3.32
C TYR A 29 12.33 -7.40 -4.04
N GLN A 30 12.26 -7.41 -5.37
CA GLN A 30 12.45 -8.64 -6.17
C GLN A 30 13.85 -9.24 -6.04
N SER A 31 14.87 -8.44 -5.73
CA SER A 31 16.23 -8.94 -5.49
C SER A 31 16.39 -9.64 -4.14
N ILE A 32 15.46 -9.43 -3.21
CA ILE A 32 15.44 -10.08 -1.90
C ILE A 32 14.75 -11.43 -2.07
N GLU A 33 15.54 -12.51 -2.12
CA GLU A 33 15.03 -13.88 -2.34
C GLU A 33 13.90 -14.25 -1.37
N LEU A 34 14.03 -13.84 -0.10
CA LEU A 34 13.04 -14.11 0.93
C LEU A 34 11.68 -13.44 0.66
N PHE A 35 11.67 -12.30 -0.04
CA PHE A 35 10.44 -11.56 -0.33
C PHE A 35 9.51 -12.36 -1.25
N GLY A 36 10.09 -13.13 -2.18
CA GLY A 36 9.35 -13.91 -3.16
C GLY A 36 8.66 -13.05 -4.23
N GLU A 37 7.73 -13.66 -4.97
CA GLU A 37 7.03 -12.96 -6.05
C GLU A 37 6.12 -11.86 -5.51
N ILE A 38 6.26 -10.65 -6.06
CA ILE A 38 5.36 -9.52 -5.80
C ILE A 38 4.00 -9.80 -6.47
N GLN A 39 2.95 -9.86 -5.66
CA GLN A 39 1.59 -10.19 -6.05
C GLN A 39 0.66 -8.98 -6.13
N ASP A 40 0.87 -7.95 -5.32
CA ASP A 40 0.11 -6.69 -5.41
C ASP A 40 0.97 -5.50 -4.96
N ILE A 41 0.52 -4.30 -5.31
CA ILE A 41 1.16 -3.03 -5.00
C ILE A 41 0.09 -2.06 -4.49
N PHE A 42 0.50 -1.15 -3.60
CA PHE A 42 -0.34 -0.08 -3.13
C PHE A 42 0.46 1.20 -2.90
N VAL A 43 -0.04 2.33 -3.37
CA VAL A 43 0.51 3.64 -3.04
C VAL A 43 -0.34 4.28 -1.96
N LYS A 44 0.31 4.53 -0.81
CA LYS A 44 -0.27 5.27 0.30
C LYS A 44 -0.32 6.75 -0.08
N GLU A 45 -1.50 7.32 -0.07
CA GLU A 45 -1.71 8.73 -0.41
C GLU A 45 -2.89 9.34 0.32
N TYR A 46 -2.95 10.67 0.29
CA TYR A 46 -4.10 11.42 0.78
C TYR A 46 -4.34 12.67 -0.06
N THR A 47 -5.57 13.19 0.04
CA THR A 47 -5.93 14.47 -0.57
C THR A 47 -5.91 15.58 0.49
N THR A 48 -5.25 16.70 0.20
CA THR A 48 -5.23 17.90 1.07
C THR A 48 -6.57 18.64 1.03
N GLU A 49 -6.76 19.63 1.91
CA GLU A 49 -7.96 20.49 1.87
C GLU A 49 -8.11 21.26 0.56
N ARG A 50 -7.01 21.46 -0.17
CA ARG A 50 -6.97 22.11 -1.49
C ARG A 50 -7.28 21.15 -2.65
N GLY A 51 -7.48 19.87 -2.36
CA GLY A 51 -7.76 18.86 -3.38
C GLY A 51 -6.52 18.28 -4.04
N GLU A 52 -5.32 18.66 -3.61
CA GLU A 52 -4.04 18.12 -4.08
C GLU A 52 -3.82 16.71 -3.53
N ARG A 53 -3.29 15.81 -4.35
CA ARG A 53 -2.92 14.46 -3.92
C ARG A 53 -1.46 14.44 -3.49
N ILE A 54 -1.21 13.91 -2.30
CA ILE A 54 0.13 13.72 -1.74
C ILE A 54 0.39 12.23 -1.64
N TYR A 55 1.45 11.77 -2.31
CA TYR A 55 1.95 10.40 -2.23
C TYR A 55 2.98 10.30 -1.10
N GLU A 56 2.85 9.29 -0.26
CA GLU A 56 3.75 9.07 0.88
C GLU A 56 4.63 7.86 0.63
N ASN A 57 4.02 6.67 0.58
CA ASN A 57 4.74 5.40 0.60
C ASN A 57 4.29 4.52 -0.56
N VAL A 58 5.18 3.65 -1.03
CA VAL A 58 4.79 2.52 -1.88
C VAL A 58 4.96 1.23 -1.09
N VAL A 59 3.95 0.37 -1.16
CA VAL A 59 3.84 -0.88 -0.43
C VAL A 59 3.69 -2.02 -1.42
N PHE A 60 4.50 -3.05 -1.26
CA PHE A 60 4.46 -4.28 -2.05
C PHE A 60 4.02 -5.44 -1.18
N PHE A 61 3.22 -6.33 -1.75
CA PHE A 61 2.75 -7.53 -1.08
C PHE A 61 3.22 -8.76 -1.82
N SER A 62 3.76 -9.72 -1.08
CA SER A 62 3.99 -11.09 -1.53
C SER A 62 3.12 -12.05 -0.74
N GLU A 63 3.28 -13.36 -0.97
CA GLU A 63 2.54 -14.38 -0.20
C GLU A 63 2.79 -14.27 1.31
N ASN A 64 4.02 -13.95 1.71
CA ASN A 64 4.48 -14.09 3.09
C ASN A 64 4.96 -12.76 3.69
N TYR A 65 5.24 -11.75 2.86
CA TYR A 65 5.86 -10.51 3.29
C TYR A 65 5.10 -9.29 2.80
N VAL A 66 5.25 -8.20 3.54
CA VAL A 66 4.92 -6.85 3.11
C VAL A 66 6.21 -6.04 3.11
N GLY A 67 6.43 -5.28 2.04
CA GLY A 67 7.57 -4.39 1.87
C GLY A 67 7.07 -2.96 1.72
N GLU A 68 7.66 -2.00 2.41
CA GLU A 68 7.29 -0.59 2.35
C GLU A 68 8.53 0.28 2.07
N SER A 69 8.45 1.10 1.02
CA SER A 69 9.37 2.21 0.83
C SER A 69 8.68 3.51 1.25
N LYS A 70 9.24 4.15 2.28
CA LYS A 70 8.69 5.37 2.89
C LYS A 70 9.24 6.60 2.18
N ASP A 71 8.37 7.60 2.00
CA ASP A 71 8.70 8.87 1.37
C ASP A 71 9.34 8.69 -0.02
N PHE A 72 8.80 7.77 -0.84
CA PHE A 72 9.45 7.34 -2.09
C PHE A 72 9.66 8.45 -3.13
N THR A 73 8.93 9.57 -2.99
CA THR A 73 9.09 10.77 -3.82
C THR A 73 10.31 11.61 -3.44
N ASN A 74 10.92 11.36 -2.28
CA ASN A 74 12.14 12.03 -1.84
C ASN A 74 13.37 11.22 -2.28
N THR A 75 14.10 11.72 -3.27
CA THR A 75 15.28 11.05 -3.82
C THR A 75 16.56 11.21 -3.00
N ASP A 76 16.55 12.05 -1.97
CA ASP A 76 17.76 12.30 -1.15
C ASP A 76 17.98 11.21 -0.10
N LYS A 77 16.94 10.43 0.21
CA LYS A 77 17.02 9.37 1.21
C LYS A 77 16.04 8.25 0.92
N ASP A 78 16.59 7.04 0.94
CA ASP A 78 15.80 5.82 0.87
C ASP A 78 15.51 5.26 2.25
N ASN A 79 14.29 4.76 2.43
CA ASN A 79 13.88 4.10 3.66
C ASN A 79 12.99 2.90 3.32
N TYR A 80 13.58 1.70 3.43
CA TYR A 80 12.93 0.44 3.10
C TYR A 80 12.68 -0.36 4.38
N ASP A 81 11.47 -0.84 4.54
CA ASP A 81 11.07 -1.77 5.58
C ASP A 81 10.47 -3.02 4.96
N MET A 82 10.56 -4.14 5.68
CA MET A 82 9.98 -5.41 5.28
C MET A 82 9.58 -6.18 6.53
N ASP A 83 8.42 -6.81 6.50
CA ASP A 83 7.92 -7.60 7.63
C ASP A 83 7.17 -8.84 7.17
N PHE A 84 7.17 -9.87 8.01
CA PHE A 84 6.44 -11.12 7.74
C PHE A 84 4.98 -10.96 8.13
N ILE A 85 4.05 -11.17 7.20
CA ILE A 85 2.62 -10.88 7.38
C ILE A 85 1.77 -12.13 7.65
N LYS A 86 2.20 -13.31 7.19
CA LYS A 86 1.34 -14.51 7.14
C LYS A 86 0.91 -15.03 8.52
N ASN A 87 -0.40 -15.00 8.80
CA ASN A 87 -0.99 -15.36 10.09
C ASN A 87 -0.37 -14.61 11.28
N LYS A 88 -0.05 -13.32 11.11
CA LYS A 88 0.60 -12.50 12.14
C LYS A 88 -0.17 -11.25 12.53
N ILE A 89 -1.28 -10.96 11.87
CA ILE A 89 -2.06 -9.75 12.17
C ILE A 89 -2.95 -10.06 13.36
N PHE A 90 -2.67 -9.46 14.51
CA PHE A 90 -3.48 -9.71 15.72
C PHE A 90 -4.62 -8.69 15.88
N HIS A 91 -4.54 -7.55 15.20
CA HIS A 91 -5.57 -6.53 15.23
C HIS A 91 -5.56 -5.70 13.95
N TRP A 92 -6.74 -5.24 13.52
CA TRP A 92 -6.87 -4.19 12.53
C TRP A 92 -7.98 -3.22 12.92
N SER A 93 -7.91 -2.01 12.37
CA SER A 93 -8.96 -1.01 12.45
C SER A 93 -9.14 -0.31 11.10
N ILE A 94 -10.38 0.09 10.82
CA ILE A 94 -10.75 0.86 9.64
C ILE A 94 -11.34 2.19 10.10
N ASN A 95 -10.82 3.29 9.55
CA ASN A 95 -11.42 4.61 9.63
C ASN A 95 -11.79 5.07 8.21
N LYS A 96 -13.01 5.58 8.02
CA LYS A 96 -13.49 6.00 6.71
C LYS A 96 -14.28 7.29 6.79
N LYS A 97 -14.18 8.11 5.73
CA LYS A 97 -14.98 9.32 5.53
C LYS A 97 -15.61 9.28 4.14
N ASN A 98 -16.92 9.50 4.07
CA ASN A 98 -17.72 9.50 2.82
C ASN A 98 -17.55 8.27 1.90
N TYR A 99 -16.96 7.18 2.41
CA TYR A 99 -16.71 5.97 1.66
C TYR A 99 -17.76 4.90 1.97
N ILE A 100 -18.30 4.30 0.92
CA ILE A 100 -19.07 3.07 0.96
C ILE A 100 -18.15 1.97 0.42
N PHE A 101 -17.98 0.88 1.15
CA PHE A 101 -17.06 -0.20 0.76
C PHE A 101 -17.33 -0.69 -0.67
N GLY A 102 -16.29 -0.70 -1.50
CA GLY A 102 -16.34 -1.04 -2.92
C GLY A 102 -17.02 -0.01 -3.83
N LYS A 103 -17.36 1.18 -3.31
CA LYS A 103 -18.05 2.25 -4.05
C LYS A 103 -17.44 3.61 -3.68
N SER A 104 -16.23 3.86 -4.15
CA SER A 104 -15.57 5.15 -3.97
C SER A 104 -16.27 6.30 -4.70
N ASN A 105 -16.09 7.52 -4.19
CA ASN A 105 -16.48 8.78 -4.81
C ASN A 105 -15.39 9.83 -4.54
N ILE A 106 -15.54 11.04 -5.06
CA ILE A 106 -14.53 12.09 -4.94
C ILE A 106 -14.21 12.52 -3.50
N GLY A 107 -15.14 12.35 -2.57
CA GLY A 107 -14.96 12.66 -1.15
C GLY A 107 -14.50 11.48 -0.29
N SER A 108 -14.34 10.29 -0.88
CA SER A 108 -13.97 9.08 -0.14
C SER A 108 -12.57 9.18 0.45
N GLN A 109 -12.45 8.77 1.70
CA GLN A 109 -11.19 8.52 2.39
C GLN A 109 -11.29 7.21 3.16
N LEU A 110 -10.20 6.44 3.13
CA LEU A 110 -10.09 5.18 3.84
C LEU A 110 -8.71 5.08 4.49
N ILE A 111 -8.68 4.71 5.76
CA ILE A 111 -7.47 4.37 6.50
C ILE A 111 -7.65 2.96 7.06
N VAL A 112 -6.67 2.10 6.79
CA VAL A 112 -6.57 0.75 7.35
C VAL A 112 -5.30 0.71 8.18
N THR A 113 -5.44 0.37 9.46
CA THR A 113 -4.29 0.14 10.35
C THR A 113 -4.30 -1.30 10.79
N SER A 114 -3.20 -2.02 10.57
CA SER A 114 -3.05 -3.43 10.96
C SER A 114 -1.80 -3.60 11.82
N TYR A 115 -1.88 -4.42 12.86
CA TYR A 115 -0.81 -4.57 13.84
C TYR A 115 -0.13 -5.94 13.72
N LEU A 116 1.20 -5.92 13.69
CA LEU A 116 2.08 -7.08 13.57
C LEU A 116 2.85 -7.32 14.88
N PRO A 117 3.32 -8.55 15.17
CA PRO A 117 3.71 -8.98 16.52
C PRO A 117 4.94 -8.27 17.14
N ASN A 118 5.64 -7.42 16.38
CA ASN A 118 6.83 -6.69 16.83
C ASN A 118 6.58 -5.18 17.05
N LYS A 119 5.33 -4.79 17.38
CA LYS A 119 4.90 -3.37 17.49
C LYS A 119 5.02 -2.57 16.19
N LEU A 120 5.27 -3.26 15.07
CA LEU A 120 5.15 -2.70 13.74
C LEU A 120 3.67 -2.67 13.36
N PHE A 121 3.28 -1.63 12.65
CA PHE A 121 1.92 -1.51 12.15
C PHE A 121 1.95 -1.06 10.70
N LEU A 122 1.13 -1.69 9.89
CA LEU A 122 0.91 -1.28 8.52
C LEU A 122 -0.21 -0.24 8.53
N ASN A 123 0.13 1.02 8.24
CA ASN A 123 -0.84 2.11 8.13
C ASN A 123 -1.01 2.53 6.68
N LEU A 124 -2.10 2.08 6.08
CA LEU A 124 -2.45 2.40 4.71
C LEU A 124 -3.54 3.47 4.69
N ARG A 125 -3.38 4.44 3.79
CA ARG A 125 -4.33 5.52 3.58
C ARG A 125 -4.55 5.69 2.08
N ALA A 126 -5.82 5.88 1.72
CA ALA A 126 -6.26 6.13 0.36
C ALA A 126 -7.34 7.21 0.32
N SER A 127 -7.44 7.87 -0.82
CA SER A 127 -8.47 8.81 -1.19
C SER A 127 -9.09 8.47 -2.55
N ARG A 128 -10.33 8.92 -2.76
CA ARG A 128 -11.06 8.77 -4.04
C ARG A 128 -11.10 7.30 -4.50
N SER A 129 -10.84 7.04 -5.79
CA SER A 129 -10.82 5.71 -6.40
C SER A 129 -9.85 4.73 -5.74
N ASN A 130 -8.75 5.22 -5.16
CA ASN A 130 -7.76 4.37 -4.51
C ASN A 130 -8.30 3.71 -3.23
N CYS A 131 -9.41 4.21 -2.66
CA CYS A 131 -10.08 3.56 -1.53
C CYS A 131 -10.58 2.15 -1.88
N ASP A 132 -11.03 1.92 -3.11
CA ASP A 132 -11.49 0.60 -3.55
C ASP A 132 -10.32 -0.38 -3.69
N HIS A 133 -9.16 0.10 -4.14
CA HIS A 133 -7.94 -0.70 -4.16
C HIS A 133 -7.46 -1.02 -2.75
N LEU A 134 -7.47 -0.04 -1.83
CA LEU A 134 -7.14 -0.30 -0.43
C LEU A 134 -8.11 -1.30 0.22
N TYR A 135 -9.41 -1.24 -0.11
CA TYR A 135 -10.37 -2.23 0.36
C TYR A 135 -10.10 -3.63 -0.21
N LYS A 136 -9.65 -3.73 -1.47
CA LYS A 136 -9.16 -4.99 -2.04
C LYS A 136 -7.95 -5.51 -1.27
N ILE A 137 -6.93 -4.68 -1.05
CA ILE A 137 -5.73 -5.03 -0.27
C ILE A 137 -6.12 -5.53 1.12
N PHE A 138 -7.05 -4.85 1.79
CA PHE A 138 -7.56 -5.27 3.10
C PHE A 138 -8.14 -6.70 3.07
N ASN A 139 -8.99 -7.01 2.09
CA ASN A 139 -9.60 -8.34 2.00
C ASN A 139 -8.63 -9.43 1.50
N THR A 140 -7.59 -9.07 0.76
CA THR A 140 -6.61 -10.04 0.21
C THR A 140 -5.48 -10.34 1.20
N TYR A 141 -4.93 -9.31 1.85
CA TYR A 141 -3.69 -9.44 2.62
C TYR A 141 -3.84 -9.21 4.11
N ILE A 142 -4.88 -8.48 4.55
CA ILE A 142 -5.06 -8.16 5.97
C ILE A 142 -5.97 -9.18 6.64
N VAL A 143 -7.23 -9.30 6.20
CA VAL A 143 -8.21 -10.22 6.80
C VAL A 143 -7.74 -11.68 6.78
N PRO A 144 -7.20 -12.22 5.67
CA PRO A 144 -6.81 -13.64 5.64
C PRO A 144 -5.60 -13.97 6.52
N ASN A 145 -4.80 -12.96 6.86
CA ASN A 145 -3.59 -13.11 7.68
C ASN A 145 -3.82 -12.73 9.16
N MET A 146 -5.09 -12.60 9.56
CA MET A 146 -5.44 -12.53 10.97
C MET A 146 -4.96 -13.78 11.70
N GLU A 147 -4.34 -13.59 12.86
CA GLU A 147 -4.01 -14.67 13.77
C GLU A 147 -5.30 -15.39 14.16
N LYS A 148 -5.33 -16.70 13.94
CA LYS A 148 -6.45 -17.55 14.33
C LYS A 148 -6.20 -18.01 15.77
N GLU A 149 -7.17 -17.79 16.64
CA GLU A 149 -7.20 -18.38 17.98
C GLU A 149 -7.21 -19.91 17.93
#